data_AF-A0A3A6MR10-F1
#
_entry.id   AF-A0A3A6MR10-F1
#
_cell.length_a   1.000
_cell.length_b   1.000
_cell.length_c   1.000
_cell.angle_alpha   90.00
_cell.angle_beta   90.00
_cell.angle_gamma   90.00
#
_symmetry.space_group_name_H-M   'P 1'
#
loop_
_entity.id
_entity.type
_entity.pdbx_description
1 polymer ?
#
loop_
_entity_poly.entity_id
_entity_poly.type
_entity_poly.pdbx_seq_one_letter_code
_entity_poly.pdbx_strand_id
1 'polypeptide(L)'
;MKTVLLGRAAVDSGQLMICDPCYIGSHWKHGNNGGLGGGSYQECCEATQGNNQGGPVIDSLGGKLAVAFTSGLGDGVYEVWADIQDVPDWGERITEVRIKLYPHPYFE
;
A
#
# COMPACT_ATOMS: atom_id res chain seq x y z
N MET A 1 16.00 -18.68 -4.90
CA MET A 1 14.84 -17.90 -4.42
C MET A 1 14.67 -18.16 -2.94
N LYS A 2 14.52 -17.09 -2.14
CA LYS A 2 14.33 -17.13 -0.69
C LYS A 2 13.12 -16.28 -0.33
N THR A 3 12.14 -16.85 0.35
CA THR A 3 10.99 -16.10 0.87
C THR A 3 11.30 -15.62 2.29
N VAL A 4 11.06 -14.34 2.57
CA VAL A 4 11.30 -13.71 3.87
C VAL A 4 10.09 -12.90 4.33
N LEU A 5 9.81 -12.92 5.63
CA LEU A 5 8.91 -11.96 6.26
C LEU A 5 9.66 -10.63 6.39
N LEU A 6 9.21 -9.60 5.68
CA LEU A 6 9.77 -8.25 5.80
C LEU A 6 9.25 -7.54 7.06
N GLY A 7 8.00 -7.81 7.42
CA GLY A 7 7.38 -7.18 8.59
C GLY A 7 5.86 -7.28 8.55
N ARG A 8 5.21 -6.35 9.25
CA ARG A 8 3.75 -6.28 9.38
C ARG A 8 3.25 -4.85 9.20
N ALA A 9 2.10 -4.69 8.57
CA ALA A 9 1.41 -3.42 8.42
C ALA A 9 0.12 -3.44 9.25
N ALA A 10 0.04 -2.53 10.23
CA ALA A 10 -1.19 -2.31 10.99
C ALA A 10 -2.12 -1.37 10.21
N VAL A 11 -3.41 -1.68 10.18
CA VAL A 11 -4.43 -0.97 9.42
C VAL A 11 -5.60 -0.64 10.35
N ASP A 12 -6.03 0.62 10.30
CA ASP A 12 -7.16 1.20 11.06
C ASP A 12 -8.13 1.97 10.14
N SER A 13 -7.71 2.24 8.91
CA SER A 13 -8.50 2.98 7.91
C SER A 13 -9.25 2.05 6.94
N GLY A 14 -9.11 0.73 7.10
CA GLY A 14 -9.48 -0.26 6.09
C GLY A 14 -8.71 -0.19 4.77
N GLN A 15 -7.59 0.53 4.71
CA GLN A 15 -6.86 0.82 3.47
C GLN A 15 -5.36 0.64 3.62
N LEU A 16 -4.70 0.21 2.55
CA LEU A 16 -3.25 0.20 2.39
C LEU A 16 -2.85 0.99 1.15
N MET A 17 -1.63 1.54 1.15
CA MET A 17 -1.04 2.25 0.02
C MET A 17 0.40 1.79 -0.22
N ILE A 18 0.75 1.56 -1.48
CA ILE A 18 2.12 1.38 -1.93
C ILE A 18 2.55 2.67 -2.63
N CYS A 19 3.65 3.25 -2.15
CA CYS A 19 4.21 4.51 -2.65
C CYS A 19 5.72 4.55 -2.41
N ASP A 20 6.46 5.26 -3.26
CA ASP A 20 7.82 5.67 -2.93
C ASP A 20 7.77 6.70 -1.78
N PRO A 21 8.46 6.47 -0.66
CA PRO A 21 8.46 7.38 0.49
C PRO A 21 8.82 8.84 0.15
N CYS A 22 9.64 9.10 -0.88
CA CYS A 22 9.98 10.47 -1.24
C CYS A 22 8.76 11.29 -1.70
N TYR A 23 7.76 10.65 -2.32
CA TYR A 23 6.55 11.30 -2.78
C TYR A 23 5.55 11.60 -1.65
N ILE A 24 5.68 10.91 -0.51
CA ILE A 24 4.90 11.26 0.68
C ILE A 24 5.27 12.67 1.13
N GLY A 25 6.56 12.99 1.20
CA GLY A 25 7.01 14.32 1.63
C GLY A 25 6.76 15.41 0.58
N SER A 26 6.93 15.09 -0.71
CA SER A 26 6.89 16.10 -1.77
C SER A 26 5.51 16.32 -2.38
N HIS A 27 4.65 15.30 -2.41
CA HIS A 27 3.45 15.27 -3.27
C HIS A 27 2.17 14.86 -2.55
N TRP A 28 2.26 14.41 -1.30
CA TRP A 28 1.07 14.20 -0.48
C TRP A 28 0.38 15.54 -0.19
N LYS A 29 -0.89 15.64 -0.57
CA LYS A 29 -1.72 16.83 -0.32
C LYS A 29 -2.58 16.57 0.91
N HIS A 30 -2.41 17.38 1.95
CA HIS A 30 -3.29 17.32 3.11
C HIS A 30 -4.70 17.79 2.71
N GLY A 31 -5.70 17.02 3.15
CA GLY A 31 -7.08 17.47 3.12
C GLY A 31 -7.31 18.63 4.09
N ASN A 32 -8.50 19.22 4.01
CA ASN A 32 -8.93 20.26 4.95
C ASN A 32 -9.19 19.66 6.35
N ASN A 33 -9.68 20.46 7.31
CA ASN A 33 -10.21 19.98 8.60
C ASN A 33 -9.39 18.88 9.32
N GLY A 34 -8.10 19.13 9.57
CA GLY A 34 -7.24 18.17 10.26
C GLY A 34 -6.85 16.95 9.42
N GLY A 35 -6.88 17.07 8.09
CA GLY A 35 -6.50 16.01 7.14
C GLY A 35 -7.68 15.29 6.48
N LEU A 36 -8.92 15.69 6.79
CA LEU A 36 -10.17 15.14 6.26
C LEU A 36 -10.89 16.14 5.33
N GLY A 37 -11.23 15.68 4.13
CA GLY A 37 -11.96 16.47 3.13
C GLY A 37 -11.03 16.99 2.02
N GLY A 38 -10.96 16.22 0.93
CA GLY A 38 -10.05 16.45 -0.19
C GLY A 38 -8.62 15.97 0.07
N GLY A 39 -7.72 16.23 -0.88
CA GLY A 39 -6.32 15.82 -0.79
C GLY A 39 -6.09 14.32 -1.00
N SER A 40 -4.85 13.87 -0.77
CA SER A 40 -4.39 12.52 -1.12
C SER A 40 -5.06 11.42 -0.30
N TYR A 41 -5.42 11.69 0.96
CA TYR A 41 -6.16 10.71 1.77
C TYR A 41 -7.56 10.43 1.21
N GLN A 42 -8.27 11.48 0.79
CA GLN A 42 -9.59 11.35 0.17
C GLN A 42 -9.51 10.61 -1.18
N GLU A 43 -8.46 10.87 -1.97
CA GLU A 43 -8.21 10.11 -3.21
C GLU A 43 -8.04 8.60 -2.91
N CYS A 44 -7.35 8.23 -1.82
CA CYS A 44 -7.27 6.83 -1.38
C CYS A 44 -8.65 6.27 -1.03
N CYS A 45 -9.46 7.00 -0.25
CA CYS A 45 -10.81 6.56 0.11
C CYS A 45 -11.67 6.30 -1.15
N GLU A 46 -11.62 7.20 -2.13
CA GLU A 46 -12.37 7.07 -3.38
C GLU A 46 -11.91 5.85 -4.19
N ALA A 47 -10.61 5.59 -4.25
CA ALA A 47 -10.06 4.42 -4.93
C ALA A 47 -10.46 3.11 -4.25
N THR A 48 -10.41 3.05 -2.92
CA THR A 48 -10.66 1.82 -2.15
C THR A 48 -12.14 1.51 -1.97
N GLN A 49 -13.01 2.52 -1.96
CA GLN A 49 -14.47 2.35 -1.93
C GLN A 49 -15.07 2.08 -3.31
N GLY A 50 -14.29 2.27 -4.39
CA GLY A 50 -14.71 1.96 -5.75
C GLY A 50 -14.86 0.45 -6.01
N ASN A 51 -15.50 0.10 -7.14
CA ASN A 51 -15.79 -1.29 -7.50
C ASN A 51 -14.56 -2.20 -7.61
N ASN A 52 -13.39 -1.63 -7.91
CA ASN A 52 -12.13 -2.37 -8.02
C ASN A 52 -11.43 -2.57 -6.67
N GLN A 53 -11.99 -2.02 -5.59
CA GLN A 53 -11.44 -2.06 -4.23
C GLN A 53 -10.02 -1.48 -4.12
N GLY A 54 -9.64 -0.63 -5.05
CA GLY A 54 -8.32 -0.05 -5.16
C GLY A 54 -8.10 0.62 -6.51
N GLY A 55 -6.98 1.34 -6.61
CA GLY A 55 -6.63 2.07 -7.81
C GLY A 55 -5.43 2.99 -7.60
N PRO A 56 -4.92 3.56 -8.70
CA PRO A 56 -3.79 4.47 -8.66
C PRO A 56 -4.19 5.85 -8.10
N VAL A 57 -3.36 6.41 -7.23
CA VAL A 57 -3.60 7.66 -6.47
C VAL A 57 -2.38 8.58 -6.51
N ILE A 58 -2.53 9.82 -6.03
CA ILE A 58 -1.48 10.86 -6.03
C ILE A 58 -1.09 11.23 -7.47
N ASP A 59 -1.80 12.21 -8.03
CA ASP A 59 -1.48 12.78 -9.34
C ASP A 59 -0.29 13.75 -9.27
N SER A 60 0.83 13.39 -9.90
CA SER A 60 1.99 14.26 -10.06
C SER A 60 2.90 13.78 -11.20
N LEU A 61 3.74 14.67 -11.73
CA LEU A 61 4.69 14.37 -12.81
C LEU A 61 4.07 13.75 -14.07
N GLY A 62 2.80 14.01 -14.34
CA GLY A 62 2.08 13.47 -15.50
C GLY A 62 1.58 12.04 -15.33
N GLY A 63 1.53 11.51 -14.10
CA GLY A 63 0.98 10.19 -13.79
C GLY A 63 0.54 10.04 -12.33
N LYS A 64 0.15 8.82 -11.97
CA LYS A 64 -0.15 8.44 -10.58
C LYS A 64 1.07 7.78 -9.95
N LEU A 65 1.46 8.23 -8.76
CA LEU A 65 2.72 7.82 -8.11
C LEU A 65 2.55 6.76 -7.01
N ALA A 66 1.31 6.39 -6.71
CA ALA A 66 0.99 5.40 -5.69
C ALA A 66 -0.23 4.57 -6.10
N VAL A 67 -0.46 3.47 -5.38
CA VAL A 67 -1.66 2.64 -5.51
C VAL A 67 -2.23 2.41 -4.13
N ALA A 68 -3.52 2.68 -3.95
CA ALA A 68 -4.28 2.38 -2.74
C ALA A 68 -5.23 1.19 -2.98
N PHE A 69 -5.48 0.39 -1.95
CA PHE A 69 -6.39 -0.76 -2.01
C PHE A 69 -6.99 -1.09 -0.64
N THR A 70 -8.12 -1.77 -0.62
CA THR A 70 -8.79 -2.23 0.61
C THR A 70 -7.94 -3.28 1.33
N SER A 71 -7.87 -3.21 2.66
CA SER A 71 -7.13 -4.17 3.47
C SER A 71 -7.97 -5.39 3.83
N GLY A 72 -8.25 -6.29 2.88
CA GLY A 72 -8.93 -7.57 3.18
C GLY A 72 -10.28 -7.39 3.88
N LEU A 73 -10.37 -7.83 5.14
CA LEU A 73 -11.59 -7.68 5.96
C LEU A 73 -11.71 -6.33 6.67
N GLY A 74 -10.74 -5.43 6.49
CA GLY A 74 -10.67 -4.12 7.14
C GLY A 74 -9.47 -4.03 8.08
N ASP A 75 -9.73 -3.54 9.28
CA ASP A 75 -8.70 -3.24 10.28
C ASP A 75 -8.02 -4.50 10.81
N GLY A 76 -6.72 -4.41 11.05
CA GLY A 76 -5.93 -5.57 11.44
C GLY A 76 -4.43 -5.36 11.28
N VAL A 77 -3.67 -6.46 11.37
CA VAL A 77 -2.21 -6.45 11.21
C VAL A 77 -1.81 -7.50 10.20
N TYR A 78 -1.35 -7.09 9.03
CA TYR A 78 -1.10 -7.97 7.89
C TYR A 78 0.39 -8.19 7.66
N GLU A 79 0.77 -9.43 7.37
CA GLU A 79 2.17 -9.77 7.09
C GLU A 79 2.56 -9.38 5.67
N VAL A 80 3.76 -8.80 5.54
CA VAL A 80 4.38 -8.41 4.27
C VAL A 80 5.56 -9.33 4.02
N TRP A 81 5.44 -10.13 2.97
CA TRP A 81 6.42 -11.12 2.55
C TRP A 81 7.14 -10.66 1.28
N ALA A 82 8.37 -11.11 1.09
CA ALA A 82 9.10 -10.89 -0.14
C ALA A 82 9.82 -12.15 -0.62
N ASP A 83 9.86 -12.34 -1.93
CA ASP A 83 10.73 -13.31 -2.58
C ASP A 83 12.00 -12.61 -3.07
N ILE A 84 13.14 -13.14 -2.65
CA ILE A 84 14.48 -12.64 -2.99
C ILE A 84 15.17 -13.64 -3.91
N GLN A 85 15.75 -13.13 -4.99
CA GLN A 85 16.50 -13.93 -5.97
C GLN A 85 17.84 -13.26 -6.28
N ASP A 86 18.82 -14.07 -6.64
CA ASP A 86 20.07 -13.57 -7.21
C ASP A 86 19.83 -13.23 -8.68
N VAL A 87 19.95 -11.95 -9.03
CA VAL A 87 19.72 -11.44 -10.37
C VAL A 87 21.09 -11.26 -11.04
N PRO A 88 21.32 -11.85 -12.24
CA PRO A 88 22.61 -11.73 -12.94
C PRO A 88 23.05 -10.26 -13.03
N ASP A 89 24.30 -9.97 -12.69
CA ASP A 89 24.90 -8.62 -12.65
C ASP A 89 24.42 -7.68 -11.53
N TRP A 90 23.36 -8.03 -10.80
CA TRP A 90 22.79 -7.19 -9.75
C TRP A 90 22.94 -7.77 -8.33
N GLY A 91 23.10 -9.09 -8.19
CA GLY A 91 23.14 -9.76 -6.89
C GLY A 91 21.73 -10.01 -6.32
N GLU A 92 21.63 -10.23 -5.01
CA GLU A 92 20.33 -10.48 -4.35
C GLU A 92 19.38 -9.27 -4.46
N ARG A 93 18.17 -9.50 -4.98
CA ARG A 93 17.11 -8.50 -5.12
C ARG A 93 15.76 -9.07 -4.73
N ILE A 94 14.90 -8.21 -4.18
CA ILE A 94 13.47 -8.51 -4.05
C ILE A 94 12.88 -8.55 -5.47
N THR A 95 12.21 -9.65 -5.80
CA THR A 95 11.54 -9.85 -7.09
C THR A 95 10.03 -9.80 -6.97
N GLU A 96 9.48 -10.07 -5.79
CA GLU A 96 8.05 -10.01 -5.52
C GLU A 96 7.82 -9.59 -4.06
N VAL A 97 6.78 -8.77 -3.84
CA VAL A 97 6.25 -8.47 -2.50
C VAL A 97 4.80 -8.93 -2.47
N ARG A 98 4.43 -9.65 -1.41
CA ARG A 98 3.07 -10.16 -1.20
C ARG A 98 2.55 -9.77 0.17
N ILE A 99 1.30 -9.35 0.23
CA ILE A 99 0.58 -9.10 1.49
C ILE A 99 -0.57 -10.09 1.54
N LYS A 100 -0.58 -10.94 2.57
CA LYS A 100 -1.66 -11.91 2.75
C LYS A 100 -2.77 -11.27 3.57
N LEU A 101 -3.85 -10.89 2.90
CA LEU A 101 -4.99 -10.19 3.51
C LEU A 101 -6.10 -11.13 4.01
N TYR A 102 -6.06 -12.42 3.65
CA TYR A 102 -7.00 -13.45 4.09
C TYR A 102 -6.36 -14.86 4.14
N PRO A 103 -6.73 -15.76 5.08
CA PRO A 103 -7.57 -15.50 6.26
C PRO A 103 -6.96 -14.44 7.16
N HIS A 104 -7.81 -13.73 7.89
CA HIS A 104 -7.38 -12.67 8.79
C HIS A 104 -6.68 -13.28 10.00
N PRO A 105 -5.54 -12.74 10.48
CA PRO A 105 -4.78 -13.34 11.57
C PRO A 105 -5.52 -13.38 12.92
N TYR A 106 -6.65 -12.69 13.04
CA TYR A 106 -7.53 -12.74 14.21
C TYR A 106 -8.81 -13.57 14.00
N PHE A 107 -9.02 -14.10 12.80
CA PHE A 107 -10.15 -14.98 12.45
C PHE A 107 -9.58 -16.28 11.87
N GLU A 108 -8.96 -17.09 12.73
CA GLU A 108 -8.68 -18.52 12.47
C GLU A 108 -9.88 -19.38 12.88
#